data_AF-A0A658BQR7-F1
#
_entry.id   AF-A0A658BQR7-F1
#
_cell.length_a   1.000
_cell.length_b   1.000
_cell.length_c   1.000
_cell.angle_alpha   90.00
_cell.angle_beta   90.00
_cell.angle_gamma   90.00
#
_symmetry.space_group_name_H-M   'P 1'
#
loop_
_entity.id
_entity.type
_entity.pdbx_description
1 polymer ?
#
loop_
_entity_poly.entity_id
_entity_poly.type
_entity_poly.pdbx_seq_one_letter_code
_entity_poly.pdbx_strand_id
1 'polypeptide(L)'
;MRYWLMKSEPSDCSVDDLAAMPNQSVAWYGVRNYQARNFMRDQMRVGDKVFFYHSNCAEPGIAGLAEVGRLAYPDQTQFDPANKYFDPKATPETPRWFNVDVKLVRKTRLIGIAEMRSHPQLANMRTLQKGNRLSITPVDPREWAFILGLL
;
A
#
# COMPACT_ATOMS: atom_id res chain seq x y z
N MET A 1 16.76 3.17 3.25
CA MET A 1 15.32 3.35 3.46
C MET A 1 14.67 3.59 2.12
N ARG A 2 13.60 2.87 1.80
CA ARG A 2 12.81 3.04 0.57
C ARG A 2 11.45 3.65 0.90
N TYR A 3 10.82 4.16 -0.15
CA TYR A 3 9.51 4.81 -0.10
C TYR A 3 8.54 4.07 -1.01
N TRP A 4 7.32 3.91 -0.51
CA TRP A 4 6.28 3.14 -1.16
C TRP A 4 4.97 3.92 -1.17
N LEU A 5 4.14 3.64 -2.16
CA LEU A 5 2.73 3.97 -2.14
C LEU A 5 1.96 2.67 -2.20
N MET A 6 1.05 2.49 -1.24
CA MET A 6 0.25 1.28 -1.10
C MET A 6 -1.23 1.67 -1.10
N LYS A 7 -1.98 1.08 -2.04
CA LYS A 7 -3.40 1.38 -2.27
C LYS A 7 -4.28 0.46 -1.44
N SER A 8 -5.26 1.06 -0.76
CA SER A 8 -6.34 0.37 -0.07
C SER A 8 -7.67 1.02 -0.45
N GLU A 9 -8.72 0.22 -0.59
CA GLU A 9 -10.08 0.74 -0.77
C GLU A 9 -10.62 1.13 0.61
N PRO A 10 -11.14 2.35 0.82
CA PRO A 10 -11.68 2.76 2.12
C PRO A 10 -12.82 1.89 2.63
N SER A 11 -13.54 1.20 1.74
CA SER A 11 -14.59 0.23 2.07
C SER A 11 -14.07 -1.12 2.60
N ASP A 12 -12.78 -1.40 2.43
CA ASP A 12 -12.12 -2.63 2.95
C ASP A 12 -11.24 -2.29 4.15
N CYS A 13 -10.32 -1.33 3.99
CA CYS A 13 -9.52 -0.79 5.08
C CYS A 13 -9.16 0.67 4.78
N SER A 14 -9.87 1.61 5.39
CA SER A 14 -9.51 3.03 5.37
C SER A 14 -8.31 3.32 6.30
N VAL A 15 -7.83 4.56 6.27
CA VAL A 15 -6.77 5.00 7.19
C VAL A 15 -7.33 5.16 8.62
N ASP A 16 -8.64 5.41 8.73
CA ASP A 16 -9.36 5.49 9.99
C ASP A 16 -9.51 4.10 10.63
N ASP A 17 -9.83 3.09 9.83
CA ASP A 17 -9.86 1.70 10.29
C ASP A 17 -8.48 1.29 10.81
N LEU A 18 -7.42 1.56 10.05
CA LEU A 18 -6.05 1.31 10.49
C LEU A 18 -5.72 2.06 11.80
N ALA A 19 -6.17 3.31 11.96
CA ALA A 19 -5.93 4.08 13.19
C ALA A 19 -6.67 3.50 14.41
N ALA A 20 -7.80 2.83 14.19
CA ALA A 20 -8.59 2.18 15.24
C ALA A 20 -8.12 0.75 15.55
N MET A 21 -7.32 0.12 14.68
CA MET A 21 -6.82 -1.24 14.90
C MET A 21 -5.84 -1.32 16.08
N PRO A 22 -5.74 -2.50 16.74
CA PRO A 22 -4.71 -2.75 17.74
C PRO A 22 -3.30 -2.44 17.20
N ASN A 23 -2.52 -1.72 17.99
CA ASN A 23 -1.17 -1.24 17.62
C ASN A 23 -1.11 -0.37 16.36
N GLN A 24 -2.27 0.08 15.84
CA GLN A 24 -2.42 0.81 14.58
C GLN A 24 -1.71 0.10 13.43
N SER A 25 -1.84 -1.23 13.36
CA SER A 25 -1.15 -2.05 12.38
C SER A 25 -2.10 -3.03 11.69
N VAL A 26 -1.87 -3.24 10.40
CA VAL A 26 -2.65 -4.15 9.56
C VAL A 26 -1.73 -5.01 8.71
N ALA A 27 -2.10 -6.28 8.55
CA ALA A 27 -1.55 -7.12 7.51
C ALA A 27 -1.97 -6.56 6.14
N TRP A 28 -1.04 -6.25 5.25
CA TRP A 28 -1.37 -5.72 3.92
C TRP A 28 -1.85 -6.82 2.95
N TYR A 29 -2.93 -7.49 3.32
CA TYR A 29 -3.47 -8.70 2.68
C TYR A 29 -4.06 -8.43 1.29
N GLY A 30 -4.41 -9.50 0.57
CA GLY A 30 -5.23 -9.42 -0.64
C GLY A 30 -4.48 -8.99 -1.90
N VAL A 31 -3.15 -8.83 -1.85
CA VAL A 31 -2.34 -8.55 -3.03
C VAL A 31 -2.25 -9.79 -3.91
N ARG A 32 -2.83 -9.72 -5.12
CA ARG A 32 -2.85 -10.80 -6.13
C ARG A 32 -2.16 -10.44 -7.44
N ASN A 33 -1.26 -9.45 -7.39
CA ASN A 33 -0.39 -9.09 -8.50
C ASN A 33 1.06 -9.51 -8.19
N TYR A 34 1.69 -10.28 -9.07
CA TYR A 34 3.04 -10.81 -8.85
C TYR A 34 4.10 -9.72 -8.65
N GLN A 35 4.04 -8.62 -9.38
CA GLN A 35 5.01 -7.54 -9.23
C GLN A 35 4.83 -6.81 -7.90
N ALA A 36 3.59 -6.51 -7.51
CA ALA A 36 3.29 -5.92 -6.20
C ALA A 36 3.70 -6.84 -5.04
N ARG A 37 3.45 -8.15 -5.17
CA ARG A 37 3.94 -9.16 -4.23
C ARG A 37 5.46 -9.15 -4.12
N ASN A 38 6.17 -9.13 -5.25
CA ASN A 38 7.63 -9.15 -5.27
C ASN A 38 8.21 -7.88 -4.63
N PHE A 39 7.56 -6.72 -4.76
CA PHE A 39 7.98 -5.52 -4.02
C PHE A 39 7.95 -5.74 -2.50
N MET A 40 6.86 -6.28 -1.97
CA MET A 40 6.76 -6.60 -0.54
C MET A 40 7.77 -7.66 -0.12
N ARG A 41 7.83 -8.77 -0.85
CA ARG A 41 8.63 -9.95 -0.48
C ARG A 41 10.13 -9.71 -0.61
N ASP A 42 10.56 -9.08 -1.69
CA ASP A 42 11.97 -9.07 -2.08
C ASP A 42 12.65 -7.72 -1.79
N GLN A 43 11.88 -6.64 -1.61
CA GLN A 43 12.44 -5.28 -1.60
C GLN A 43 12.11 -4.44 -0.37
N MET A 44 10.94 -4.65 0.26
CA MET A 44 10.57 -3.91 1.47
C MET A 44 11.44 -4.31 2.65
N ARG A 45 11.78 -3.34 3.49
CA ARG A 45 12.43 -3.53 4.78
C ARG A 45 11.62 -2.88 5.90
N VAL A 46 11.73 -3.40 7.12
CA VAL A 46 11.14 -2.74 8.30
C VAL A 46 11.64 -1.30 8.39
N GLY A 47 10.72 -0.37 8.65
CA GLY A 47 10.98 1.07 8.70
C GLY A 47 10.94 1.78 7.34
N ASP A 48 10.80 1.07 6.22
CA ASP A 48 10.49 1.71 4.95
C ASP A 48 9.16 2.46 5.05
N LYS A 49 9.08 3.64 4.41
CA LYS A 49 7.93 4.54 4.58
C LYS A 49 6.90 4.35 3.48
N VAL A 50 5.64 4.55 3.84
CA VAL A 50 4.48 4.22 3.02
C VAL A 50 3.53 5.42 2.97
N PHE A 51 3.15 5.84 1.76
CA PHE A 51 1.93 6.62 1.55
C PHE A 51 0.74 5.66 1.54
N PHE A 52 -0.16 5.82 2.51
CA PHE A 52 -1.43 5.10 2.55
C PHE A 52 -2.39 5.79 1.59
N TYR A 53 -2.70 5.14 0.48
CA TYR A 53 -3.47 5.71 -0.62
C TYR A 53 -4.88 5.11 -0.65
N HIS A 54 -5.91 5.93 -0.61
CA HIS A 54 -7.30 5.54 -0.84
C HIS A 54 -7.59 5.41 -2.33
N SER A 55 -7.94 4.22 -2.77
CA SER A 55 -8.29 3.90 -4.16
C SER A 55 -9.75 3.46 -4.30
N ASN A 56 -10.26 3.46 -5.54
CA ASN A 56 -11.61 2.98 -5.87
C ASN A 56 -12.72 3.61 -5.02
N CYS A 57 -12.60 4.90 -4.71
CA CYS A 57 -13.56 5.67 -3.94
C CYS A 57 -13.84 7.03 -4.60
N ALA A 58 -14.79 7.78 -4.05
CA ALA A 58 -15.17 9.10 -4.55
C ALA A 58 -14.01 10.11 -4.49
N GLU A 59 -13.18 10.04 -3.45
CA GLU A 59 -12.06 10.97 -3.21
C GLU A 59 -10.72 10.21 -3.12
N PRO A 60 -10.16 9.75 -4.27
CA PRO A 60 -8.94 8.95 -4.27
C PRO A 60 -7.70 9.83 -4.06
N GLY A 61 -6.79 9.40 -3.19
CA GLY A 61 -5.61 10.18 -2.84
C GLY A 61 -4.80 9.62 -1.67
N ILE A 62 -3.76 10.33 -1.27
CA ILE A 62 -2.97 9.97 -0.09
C ILE A 62 -3.70 10.47 1.15
N ALA A 63 -4.03 9.56 2.07
CA ALA A 63 -4.81 9.84 3.27
C ALA A 63 -4.01 9.67 4.58
N GLY A 64 -2.81 9.11 4.50
CA GLY A 64 -1.94 8.96 5.66
C GLY A 64 -0.51 8.57 5.33
N LEU A 65 0.34 8.65 6.35
CA LEU A 65 1.69 8.13 6.37
C LEU A 65 1.73 6.89 7.25
N ALA A 66 2.43 5.88 6.76
CA ALA A 66 2.66 4.62 7.45
C ALA A 66 4.09 4.14 7.24
N GLU A 67 4.44 3.02 7.86
CA GLU A 67 5.72 2.35 7.67
C GLU A 67 5.56 0.83 7.69
N VAL A 68 6.51 0.13 7.08
CA VAL A 68 6.59 -1.33 7.15
C VAL A 68 6.97 -1.73 8.58
N GLY A 69 6.05 -2.35 9.30
CA GLY A 69 6.23 -2.83 10.68
C GLY A 69 6.76 -4.26 10.75
N ARG A 70 6.44 -5.11 9.76
CA ARG A 70 6.91 -6.50 9.67
C ARG A 70 7.24 -6.87 8.23
N LEU A 71 8.33 -7.63 8.06
CA LEU A 71 8.72 -8.19 6.75
C LEU A 71 7.69 -9.19 6.22
N ALA A 72 7.80 -9.48 4.92
CA ALA A 72 6.84 -10.30 4.23
C ALA A 72 6.69 -11.71 4.83
N TYR A 73 5.44 -12.16 4.94
CA TYR A 73 5.06 -13.51 5.34
C TYR A 73 3.82 -13.97 4.53
N PRO A 74 3.49 -15.27 4.51
CA PRO A 74 2.36 -15.77 3.74
C PRO A 74 1.04 -15.12 4.13
N ASP A 75 0.31 -14.62 3.13
CA ASP A 75 -1.01 -14.04 3.30
C ASP A 75 -2.03 -15.14 3.63
N GLN A 76 -2.54 -15.18 4.86
CA GLN A 76 -3.43 -16.24 5.33
C GLN A 76 -4.76 -16.29 4.55
N THR A 77 -5.20 -15.17 3.97
CA THR A 77 -6.44 -15.11 3.19
C THR A 77 -6.39 -15.98 1.94
N GLN A 78 -5.20 -16.36 1.47
CA GLN A 78 -5.06 -17.21 0.29
C GLN A 78 -5.48 -18.66 0.53
N PHE A 79 -5.57 -19.10 1.80
CA PHE A 79 -5.87 -20.49 2.18
C PHE A 79 -7.33 -20.72 2.59
N ASP A 80 -8.12 -19.66 2.76
CA ASP A 80 -9.51 -19.75 3.21
C ASP A 80 -10.48 -19.74 2.01
N PRO A 81 -11.18 -20.86 1.70
CA PRO A 81 -12.10 -20.95 0.57
C PRO A 81 -13.29 -19.99 0.65
N ALA A 82 -13.64 -19.47 1.82
CA ALA A 82 -14.70 -18.49 1.99
C ALA A 82 -14.23 -17.05 1.77
N ASN A 83 -12.91 -16.82 1.70
CA ASN A 83 -12.34 -15.50 1.52
C ASN A 83 -12.30 -15.09 0.05
N LYS A 84 -12.61 -13.82 -0.24
CA LYS A 84 -12.55 -13.25 -1.61
C LYS A 84 -11.17 -13.35 -2.27
N TYR A 85 -10.11 -13.53 -1.48
CA TYR A 85 -8.74 -13.66 -1.97
C TYR A 85 -8.18 -15.09 -1.95
N PHE A 86 -9.04 -16.09 -1.78
CA PHE A 86 -8.67 -17.50 -1.88
C PHE A 86 -7.91 -17.80 -3.19
N ASP A 87 -6.88 -18.64 -3.10
CA ASP A 87 -6.19 -19.18 -4.26
C ASP A 87 -6.12 -20.71 -4.16
N PRO A 88 -6.88 -21.47 -4.97
CA PRO A 88 -6.93 -22.92 -4.86
C PRO A 88 -5.61 -23.63 -5.19
N LYS A 89 -4.61 -22.90 -5.72
CA LYS A 89 -3.27 -23.43 -6.00
C LYS A 89 -2.24 -23.04 -4.93
N ALA A 90 -2.62 -22.28 -3.90
CA ALA A 90 -1.74 -21.95 -2.80
C ALA A 90 -1.93 -22.95 -1.65
N THR A 91 -0.83 -23.49 -1.13
CA THR A 91 -0.83 -24.33 0.08
C THR A 91 0.07 -23.73 1.16
N PRO A 92 -0.09 -24.09 2.44
CA PRO A 92 0.81 -23.63 3.50
C PRO A 92 2.29 -23.95 3.23
N GLU A 93 2.58 -25.06 2.56
CA GLU A 93 3.93 -25.48 2.16
C GLU A 93 4.43 -24.70 0.93
N THR A 94 3.51 -24.24 0.07
CA THR A 94 3.81 -23.53 -1.18
C THR A 94 2.99 -22.24 -1.32
N PRO A 95 3.16 -21.26 -0.42
CA PRO A 95 2.43 -20.01 -0.47
C PRO A 95 2.75 -19.23 -1.73
N ARG A 96 1.72 -18.73 -2.41
CA ARG A 96 1.86 -17.94 -3.65
C ARG A 96 1.86 -16.45 -3.36
N TRP A 97 1.18 -16.03 -2.29
CA TRP A 97 0.94 -14.65 -1.92
C TRP A 97 1.53 -14.33 -0.56
N PHE A 98 2.05 -13.11 -0.44
CA PHE A 98 2.75 -12.63 0.72
C PHE A 98 2.30 -11.21 1.01
N ASN A 99 2.23 -10.85 2.29
CA ASN A 99 2.00 -9.49 2.75
C ASN A 99 3.05 -9.09 3.78
N VAL A 100 3.26 -7.80 3.93
CA VAL A 100 3.94 -7.19 5.09
C VAL A 100 2.90 -6.77 6.13
N ASP A 101 3.34 -6.39 7.34
CA ASP A 101 2.51 -5.55 8.21
C ASP A 101 2.88 -4.08 7.97
N VAL A 102 1.86 -3.24 7.88
CA VAL A 102 2.01 -1.79 7.80
C VAL A 102 1.48 -1.19 9.10
N LYS A 103 2.24 -0.24 9.66
CA LYS A 103 1.89 0.47 10.89
C LYS A 103 1.66 1.95 10.58
N LEU A 104 0.58 2.51 11.09
CA LEU A 104 0.29 3.93 10.95
C LEU A 104 1.39 4.77 11.62
N VAL A 105 1.83 5.82 10.94
CA VAL A 105 2.66 6.87 11.52
C VAL A 105 1.78 8.06 11.90
N ARG A 106 1.00 8.57 10.93
CA ARG A 106 -0.02 9.60 11.18
C ARG A 106 -1.03 9.66 10.03
N LYS A 107 -2.26 10.07 10.34
CA LYS A 107 -3.21 10.53 9.33
C LYS A 107 -2.75 11.86 8.72
N THR A 108 -3.20 12.15 7.50
CA THR A 108 -2.95 13.42 6.82
C THR A 108 -4.25 14.03 6.33
N ARG A 109 -4.21 15.31 5.89
CA ARG A 109 -5.22 15.75 4.93
C ARG A 109 -5.16 14.86 3.69
N LEU A 110 -6.26 14.77 2.95
CA LEU A 110 -6.24 14.11 1.66
C LEU A 110 -5.40 14.95 0.68
N ILE A 111 -4.40 14.32 0.06
CA ILE A 111 -3.79 14.85 -1.18
C ILE A 111 -4.42 14.07 -2.33
N GLY A 112 -5.41 14.68 -2.98
CA GLY A 112 -6.20 14.04 -4.02
C GLY A 112 -5.38 13.75 -5.28
N ILE A 113 -5.80 12.75 -6.07
CA ILE A 113 -5.12 12.42 -7.33
C ILE A 113 -5.07 13.61 -8.31
N ALA A 114 -6.10 14.46 -8.33
CA ALA A 114 -6.12 15.65 -9.18
C ALA A 114 -5.06 16.68 -8.74
N GLU A 115 -4.91 16.89 -7.43
CA GLU A 115 -3.85 17.73 -6.86
C GLU A 115 -2.47 17.16 -7.20
N MET A 116 -2.23 15.86 -6.97
CA MET A 116 -0.96 15.24 -7.33
C MET A 116 -0.62 15.39 -8.82
N ARG A 117 -1.62 15.31 -9.71
CA ARG A 117 -1.41 15.46 -11.16
C ARG A 117 -1.14 16.89 -11.60
N SER A 118 -1.50 17.90 -10.80
CA SER A 118 -1.24 19.30 -11.14
C SER A 118 0.23 19.69 -10.94
N HIS A 119 1.00 18.88 -10.20
CA HIS A 119 2.39 19.15 -9.86
C HIS A 119 3.38 18.48 -10.85
N PRO A 120 4.18 19.27 -11.60
CA PRO A 120 5.20 18.73 -12.51
C PRO A 120 6.26 17.86 -11.81
N GLN A 121 6.52 18.09 -10.52
CA GLN A 121 7.45 17.32 -9.69
C GLN A 121 7.03 15.85 -9.56
N LEU A 122 5.74 15.55 -9.77
CA LEU A 122 5.17 14.20 -9.68
C LEU A 122 4.90 13.61 -11.08
N ALA A 123 5.35 14.24 -12.16
CA ALA A 123 5.09 13.81 -13.53
C ALA A 123 5.58 12.37 -13.82
N ASN A 124 6.61 11.92 -13.11
CA ASN A 124 7.18 10.57 -13.24
C ASN A 124 6.66 9.57 -12.21
N MET A 125 5.81 10.01 -11.28
CA MET A 125 5.35 9.18 -10.17
C MET A 125 4.57 7.98 -10.71
N ARG A 126 5.06 6.77 -10.39
CA ARG A 126 4.55 5.52 -10.98
C ARG A 126 3.04 5.37 -10.82
N THR A 127 2.50 5.78 -9.66
CA THR A 127 1.06 5.68 -9.37
C THR A 127 0.21 6.51 -10.35
N LEU A 128 0.74 7.62 -10.88
CA LEU A 128 0.04 8.55 -11.76
C LEU A 128 0.15 8.19 -13.24
N GLN A 129 1.05 7.28 -13.61
CA GLN A 129 1.28 6.90 -15.00
C GLN A 129 0.05 6.25 -15.64
N LYS A 130 -0.25 6.63 -16.88
CA LYS A 130 -1.34 6.04 -17.65
C LYS A 130 -1.12 4.53 -17.79
N GLY A 131 -2.17 3.74 -17.55
CA GLY A 131 -2.11 2.28 -17.64
C GLY A 131 -1.51 1.58 -16.43
N ASN A 132 -1.01 2.31 -15.41
CA ASN A 132 -0.58 1.65 -14.17
C ASN A 132 -1.77 0.94 -13.50
N ARG A 133 -1.57 -0.32 -13.15
CA ARG A 133 -2.54 -1.16 -12.43
C ARG A 133 -1.95 -1.74 -11.14
N LEU A 134 -0.74 -1.31 -10.75
CA LEU A 134 -0.11 -1.77 -9.52
C LEU A 134 -0.77 -1.10 -8.31
N SER A 135 -1.09 -1.92 -7.31
CA SER A 135 -1.55 -1.51 -5.99
C SER A 135 -0.41 -1.07 -5.07
N ILE A 136 0.81 -1.52 -5.36
CA ILE A 136 2.02 -1.15 -4.64
C ILE A 136 3.04 -0.66 -5.66
N THR A 137 3.55 0.55 -5.45
CA THR A 137 4.57 1.13 -6.32
C THR A 137 5.70 1.74 -5.51
N PRO A 138 6.96 1.64 -5.97
CA PRO A 138 8.04 2.44 -5.40
C PRO A 138 7.80 3.92 -5.65
N VAL A 139 8.29 4.76 -4.75
CA VAL A 139 8.23 6.22 -4.82
C VAL A 139 9.65 6.76 -4.83
N ASP A 140 9.96 7.68 -5.75
CA ASP A 140 11.27 8.32 -5.78
C ASP A 140 11.46 9.20 -4.51
N PRO A 141 12.65 9.21 -3.88
CA PRO A 141 12.89 10.07 -2.72
C PRO A 141 12.52 11.56 -2.92
N ARG A 142 12.65 12.08 -4.15
CA ARG A 142 12.27 13.46 -4.48
C ARG A 142 10.76 13.64 -4.50
N GLU A 143 10.03 12.66 -5.05
CA GLU A 143 8.56 12.64 -5.05
C GLU A 143 8.02 12.53 -3.61
N TRP A 144 8.65 11.68 -2.79
CA TRP A 144 8.33 11.55 -1.37
C TRP A 144 8.51 12.87 -0.63
N ALA A 145 9.69 13.50 -0.75
CA ALA A 145 9.99 14.77 -0.11
C ALA A 145 9.05 15.88 -0.57
N PHE A 146 8.72 15.91 -1.86
CA PHE A 146 7.78 16.87 -2.41
C PHE A 146 6.38 16.73 -1.81
N ILE A 147 5.83 15.51 -1.79
CA ILE A 147 4.52 15.24 -1.17
C ILE A 147 4.53 15.60 0.31
N LEU A 148 5.61 15.30 1.05
CA LEU A 148 5.73 15.73 2.45
C LEU A 148 5.70 17.25 2.60
N GLY A 149 6.22 18.02 1.65
CA GLY A 149 6.14 19.49 1.66
C GLY A 149 4.73 20.05 1.43
N LEU A 150 3.80 19.23 0.95
CA LEU A 150 2.38 19.60 0.78
C LEU A 150 1.53 19.31 2.03
N LEU A 151 2.09 18.58 3.01
CA LEU A 151 1.41 18.08 4.21
C LEU A 151 1.71 18.89 5.47
#